data_AF-X1MG04-F1
#
_entry.id   AF-X1MG04-F1
#
_cell.length_a   1.000
_cell.length_b   1.000
_cell.length_c   1.000
_cell.angle_alpha   90.00
_cell.angle_beta   90.00
_cell.angle_gamma   90.00
#
_symmetry.space_group_name_H-M   'P 1'
#
loop_
_entity.id
_entity.type
_entity.pdbx_description
1 polymer ?
#
loop_
_entity_poly.entity_id
_entity_poly.type
_entity_poly.pdbx_seq_one_letter_code
_entity_poly.pdbx_strand_id
1 'polypeptide(L)' 'YLFHIKDRGKIKIDWEHKETRWIDPKDIGNYQTVPMLKETLARVI' A
#
# COMPACT_ATOMS: atom_id res chain seq x y z
N TYR A 1 8.70 -2.29 8.41
CA TYR A 1 7.87 -1.86 9.56
C TYR A 1 6.46 -1.58 9.07
N LEU A 2 5.45 -1.99 9.83
CA LEU A 2 4.05 -1.66 9.57
C LEU A 2 3.56 -0.67 10.64
N PHE A 3 2.69 0.25 10.23
CA PHE A 3 2.10 1.25 11.12
C PHE A 3 0.59 1.17 11.04
N HIS A 4 -0.08 1.26 12.20
CA HIS A 4 -1.52 1.39 12.23
C HIS A 4 -1.90 2.87 12.20
N ILE A 5 -2.62 3.27 11.15
CA ILE A 5 -3.22 4.60 11.05
C ILE A 5 -4.63 4.57 11.64
N LYS A 6 -4.96 5.55 12.47
CA LYS A 6 -6.28 5.66 13.11
C LYS A 6 -7.36 6.17 12.17
N ASP A 7 -7.01 7.11 11.29
CA ASP A 7 -7.95 7.78 10.39
C ASP A 7 -7.46 7.71 8.94
N ARG A 8 -8.10 6.86 8.15
CA ARG A 8 -7.78 6.63 6.74
C ARG A 8 -8.22 7.79 5.84
N GLY A 9 -9.19 8.60 6.26
CA GLY A 9 -9.74 9.72 5.48
C GLY A 9 -8.80 10.92 5.38
N LYS A 10 -7.73 10.94 6.19
CA LYS A 10 -6.70 11.99 6.17
C LYS A 10 -5.61 11.76 5.13
N ILE A 11 -5.56 10.59 4.48
CA ILE A 11 -4.58 10.34 3.42
C ILE A 11 -5.00 11.14 2.19
N LYS A 12 -4.10 12.01 1.73
CA LYS A 12 -4.25 12.80 0.51
C LYS A 12 -3.03 12.57 -0.36
N ILE A 13 -3.28 12.40 -1.64
CA ILE A 13 -2.23 12.38 -2.67
C ILE A 13 -1.92 13.80 -3.12
N ASP A 14 -0.69 14.01 -3.56
CA ASP A 14 -0.23 15.25 -4.16
C ASP A 14 0.01 15.10 -5.67
N TRP A 15 0.67 16.08 -6.27
CA TRP A 15 0.92 16.15 -7.70
C TRP A 15 1.78 15.01 -8.26
N GLU A 16 2.54 14.28 -7.43
CA GLU A 16 3.35 13.14 -7.86
C GLU A 16 2.51 11.87 -8.09
N HIS A 17 1.30 11.82 -7.51
CA HIS A 17 0.47 10.64 -7.46
C HIS A 17 -0.85 10.85 -8.20
N LYS A 18 -1.29 9.86 -8.98
CA LYS A 18 -2.55 9.92 -9.75
C LYS A 18 -3.75 9.33 -9.00
N GLU A 19 -3.52 8.31 -8.18
CA GLU A 19 -4.58 7.60 -7.45
C GLU A 19 -4.07 7.04 -6.13
N THR A 20 -5.00 6.73 -5.23
CA THR A 20 -4.74 5.99 -3.99
C THR A 20 -5.89 5.03 -3.70
N ARG A 21 -5.57 3.82 -3.22
CA ARG A 21 -6.54 2.77 -2.94
C ARG A 21 -6.14 1.99 -1.70
N TRP A 22 -7.12 1.70 -0.84
CA TRP A 22 -7.01 0.68 0.19
C TRP A 22 -7.28 -0.70 -0.42
N ILE A 23 -6.35 -1.63 -0.26
CA ILE A 23 -6.47 -3.01 -0.75
C ILE A 23 -6.28 -4.00 0.40
N ASP A 24 -6.80 -5.22 0.24
CA ASP A 24 -6.37 -6.33 1.10
C ASP A 24 -4.92 -6.70 0.73
N PRO A 25 -4.03 -6.95 1.72
CA PRO A 25 -2.65 -7.37 1.43
C PRO A 25 -2.54 -8.59 0.51
N LYS A 26 -3.53 -9.49 0.53
CA LYS A 26 -3.57 -10.68 -0.35
C LYS A 26 -3.71 -10.31 -1.83
N ASP A 27 -4.33 -9.15 -2.12
CA ASP A 27 -4.56 -8.68 -3.47
C ASP A 27 -3.35 -7.94 -4.08
N ILE A 28 -2.26 -7.73 -3.33
CA ILE A 28 -1.10 -6.95 -3.80
C ILE A 28 -0.49 -7.49 -5.10
N GLY A 29 -0.57 -8.81 -5.32
CA GLY A 29 -0.08 -9.46 -6.55
C GLY A 29 -0.92 -9.17 -7.79
N ASN A 30 -2.11 -8.58 -7.63
CA ASN A 30 -3.00 -8.20 -8.73
C ASN A 30 -2.68 -6.80 -9.29
N TYR A 31 -1.71 -6.09 -8.71
CA TYR A 31 -1.34 -4.72 -9.09
C TYR A 31 0.08 -4.67 -9.64
N GLN A 32 0.31 -3.76 -10.59
CA GLN A 32 1.67 -3.44 -11.03
C GLN A 32 2.35 -2.60 -9.95
N THR A 33 3.33 -3.18 -9.29
CA THR A 33 4.10 -2.53 -8.22
C THR A 33 5.58 -2.51 -8.55
N VAL A 34 6.37 -1.84 -7.72
CA VAL A 34 7.82 -2.01 -7.75
C VAL A 34 8.21 -3.46 -7.48
N PRO A 35 9.36 -3.93 -8.00
CA PRO A 35 9.87 -5.27 -7.70
C PRO A 35 10.00 -5.50 -6.19
N MET A 36 9.81 -6.75 -5.77
CA MET A 36 10.01 -7.20 -4.39
C MET A 36 9.02 -6.65 -3.35
N LEU A 37 8.01 -5.87 -3.73
CA LEU A 37 7.06 -5.29 -2.77
C LEU A 37 6.24 -6.37 -2.05
N LYS A 38 5.74 -7.36 -2.79
CA LYS A 38 4.96 -8.48 -2.25
C LYS A 38 5.79 -9.30 -1.25
N GLU A 39 7.02 -9.63 -1.62
CA GLU A 39 7.96 -10.42 -0.84
C GLU A 39 8.38 -9.68 0.43
N THR A 40 8.60 -8.36 0.31
CA THR A 40 8.96 -7.52 1.46
C THR A 40 7.79 -7.37 2.43
N LEU A 41 6.57 -7.17 1.92
CA LEU A 41 5.37 -7.10 2.75
C LEU A 41 5.12 -8.41 3.50
N ALA A 42 5.32 -9.57 2.84
CA ALA A 42 5.17 -10.88 3.46
C ALA A 42 6.13 -11.16 4.63
N ARG A 43 7.25 -10.43 4.74
CA ARG A 43 8.21 -10.57 5.86
C ARG A 43 7.79 -9.80 7.12
N VAL A 44 6.80 -8.93 7.01
CA VAL A 44 6.42 -8.00 8.09
C VAL A 44 4.94 -8.01 8.42
N ILE A 45 4.14 -8.81 7.71
CA ILE A 45 2.71 -9.06 7.97
C ILE A 45 2.53 -10.18 8.99
#